data_AF-A0AB38CW10-F1
#
_entry.id   AF-A0AB38CW10-F1
#
_cell.length_a   1.000
_cell.length_b   1.000
_cell.length_c   1.000
_cell.angle_alpha   90.00
_cell.angle_beta   90.00
_cell.angle_gamma   90.00
#
_symmetry.space_group_name_H-M   'P 1'
#
loop_
_entity.id
_entity.type
_entity.pdbx_description
1 polymer ?
#
loop_
_entity_poly.entity_id
_entity_poly.type
_entity_poly.pdbx_seq_one_letter_code
_entity_poly.pdbx_strand_id
1 'polypeptide(L)'
;MTAEVSMAASSWTTKNGCVVQFWGVRVYYGTCVDCGVLVHTRRAVTHHRGGGWPKLCPSCRNAHEAARADRSRGSMRKLREKRYAFRDEQYAKIGVTPPRQGVPPKGSQGQPLLTDRDVDDELW
;
A
#
# COMPACT_ATOMS: atom_id res chain seq x y z
N MET A 1 28.00 -30.81 36.01
CA MET A 1 28.40 -30.31 34.68
C MET A 1 27.33 -29.35 34.19
N THR A 2 27.40 -28.10 34.64
CA THR A 2 26.55 -27.03 34.13
C THR A 2 27.07 -26.67 32.75
N ALA A 3 26.30 -26.97 31.71
CA ALA A 3 26.61 -26.51 30.36
C ALA A 3 26.59 -24.98 30.40
N GLU A 4 27.77 -24.37 30.34
CA GLU A 4 27.93 -22.97 29.99
C GLU A 4 27.42 -22.84 28.55
N VAL A 5 26.15 -22.49 28.39
CA VAL A 5 25.64 -21.97 27.13
C VAL A 5 26.33 -20.62 26.94
N SER A 6 27.53 -20.67 26.35
CA SER A 6 28.19 -19.47 25.86
C SER A 6 27.27 -18.87 24.79
N MET A 7 26.40 -17.94 25.20
CA MET A 7 25.68 -17.07 24.30
C MET A 7 26.70 -16.09 23.70
N ALA A 8 27.55 -16.61 22.81
CA ALA A 8 28.55 -15.80 22.12
C ALA A 8 27.84 -14.64 21.42
N ALA A 9 28.21 -13.41 21.79
CA ALA A 9 27.78 -12.24 21.05
C ALA A 9 28.37 -12.34 19.64
N SER A 10 27.53 -12.37 18.62
CA SER A 10 27.98 -12.36 17.23
C SER A 10 27.66 -11.01 16.60
N SER A 11 28.51 -10.55 15.71
CA SER A 11 28.26 -9.33 14.96
C SER A 11 28.63 -9.50 13.50
N TRP A 12 27.94 -8.76 12.64
CA TRP A 12 28.26 -8.69 11.22
C TRP A 12 27.94 -7.32 10.67
N THR A 13 28.68 -6.92 9.65
CA THR A 13 28.45 -5.66 8.95
C THR A 13 27.47 -5.85 7.80
N THR A 14 26.76 -4.77 7.49
CA THR A 14 25.87 -4.63 6.35
C THR A 14 26.33 -3.39 5.57
N LYS A 15 25.76 -3.17 4.37
CA LYS A 15 26.12 -2.02 3.54
C LYS A 15 25.99 -0.66 4.27
N ASN A 16 25.04 -0.55 5.21
CA ASN A 16 24.68 0.73 5.83
C ASN A 16 24.86 0.75 7.36
N GLY A 17 25.47 -0.29 7.95
CA GLY A 17 25.55 -0.41 9.42
C GLY A 17 26.03 -1.77 9.90
N CYS A 18 26.01 -1.98 11.21
CA CYS A 18 26.35 -3.25 11.85
C CYS A 18 25.14 -3.86 12.58
N VAL A 19 25.13 -5.18 12.71
CA VAL A 19 24.19 -5.92 13.54
C VAL A 19 24.96 -6.62 14.63
N VAL A 20 24.47 -6.52 15.86
CA VAL A 20 24.98 -7.24 17.02
C VAL A 20 23.88 -8.15 17.52
N GLN A 21 24.18 -9.44 17.68
CA GLN A 21 23.29 -10.46 18.20
C GLN A 21 23.78 -10.91 19.56
N PHE A 22 22.92 -10.79 20.57
CA PHE A 22 23.17 -11.27 21.93
C PHE A 22 21.85 -11.61 22.62
N TRP A 23 21.87 -12.58 23.53
CA TRP A 23 20.73 -12.94 24.40
C TRP A 23 19.38 -13.14 23.68
N GLY A 24 19.41 -13.76 22.49
CA GLY A 24 18.19 -13.99 21.70
C GLY A 24 17.63 -12.74 21.00
N VAL A 25 18.36 -11.62 20.99
CA VAL A 25 18.01 -10.37 20.31
C VAL A 25 19.08 -10.02 19.28
N ARG A 26 18.65 -9.40 18.18
CA ARG A 26 19.50 -8.75 17.17
C ARG A 26 19.24 -7.27 17.21
N VAL A 27 20.28 -6.48 17.41
CA VAL A 27 20.24 -5.02 17.39
C VAL A 27 21.03 -4.54 16.19
N TYR A 28 20.37 -3.78 15.33
CA TYR A 28 21.00 -3.10 14.20
C TYR A 28 21.34 -1.67 14.60
N TYR A 29 22.52 -1.22 14.19
CA TYR A 29 22.97 0.16 14.22
C TYR A 29 23.46 0.55 12.84
N GLY A 30 22.94 1.63 12.27
CA GLY A 30 23.39 2.12 10.97
C GLY A 30 23.06 3.58 10.78
N THR A 31 23.35 4.11 9.61
CA THR A 31 23.04 5.50 9.27
C THR A 31 21.90 5.57 8.28
N CYS A 32 21.06 6.59 8.42
CA CYS A 32 20.04 6.91 7.43
C CYS A 32 20.72 7.30 6.11
N VAL A 33 20.32 6.68 5.00
CA VAL A 33 20.91 6.97 3.67
C VAL A 33 20.68 8.42 3.24
N ASP A 34 19.58 9.05 3.67
CA ASP A 34 19.21 10.39 3.22
C ASP A 34 19.79 11.50 4.10
N CYS A 35 19.69 11.35 5.43
CA CYS A 35 20.06 12.41 6.38
C CYS A 35 21.27 12.07 7.27
N GLY A 36 21.85 10.87 7.15
CA GLY A 36 23.02 10.44 7.91
C GLY A 36 22.77 10.15 9.40
N VAL A 37 21.59 10.46 9.93
CA VAL A 37 21.24 10.25 11.35
C VAL A 37 21.34 8.78 11.73
N LEU A 38 21.76 8.50 12.97
CA LEU A 38 21.84 7.15 13.53
C LEU A 38 20.45 6.50 13.58
N VAL A 39 20.35 5.31 13.00
CA VAL A 39 19.17 4.45 13.01
C VAL A 39 19.50 3.19 13.76
N HIS A 40 18.66 2.84 14.72
CA HIS A 40 18.78 1.58 15.43
C HIS A 40 17.44 0.85 15.47
N THR A 41 17.48 -0.48 15.42
CA THR A 41 16.29 -1.31 15.60
C THR A 41 16.64 -2.61 16.28
N ARG A 42 15.70 -3.12 17.08
CA ARG A 42 15.83 -4.41 17.78
C ARG A 42 14.85 -5.43 17.19
N ARG A 43 15.27 -6.70 17.12
CA ARG A 43 14.45 -7.84 16.69
C ARG A 43 14.77 -9.07 17.52
N ALA A 44 13.78 -9.88 17.87
CA ALA A 44 14.05 -11.19 18.45
C ALA A 44 14.64 -12.15 17.38
N VAL A 45 15.58 -13.00 17.77
CA VAL A 45 16.21 -14.01 16.91
C VAL A 45 15.20 -15.03 16.39
N THR A 46 14.11 -15.25 17.15
CA THR A 46 12.98 -16.13 16.79
C THR A 46 12.24 -15.67 15.53
N HIS A 47 12.39 -14.43 15.08
CA HIS A 47 11.86 -14.01 13.79
C HIS A 47 12.80 -14.44 12.66
N HIS A 48 12.70 -15.70 12.23
CA HIS A 48 13.45 -16.26 11.10
C HIS A 48 13.11 -15.60 9.74
N ARG A 49 11.99 -14.85 9.69
CA ARG A 49 11.50 -14.13 8.49
C ARG A 49 11.42 -12.61 8.68
N GLY A 50 12.35 -12.03 9.43
CA GLY A 50 12.47 -10.57 9.49
C GLY A 50 12.97 -10.03 8.15
N GLY A 51 12.20 -9.15 7.50
CA GLY A 51 12.61 -8.47 6.26
C GLY A 51 13.92 -7.67 6.39
N GLY A 52 14.29 -6.88 5.38
CA GLY A 52 15.54 -6.11 5.43
C GLY A 52 15.67 -5.18 6.65
N TRP A 53 16.90 -4.88 7.06
CA TRP A 53 17.18 -3.84 8.07
C TRP A 53 16.80 -2.45 7.54
N PRO A 54 16.39 -1.51 8.42
CA PRO A 54 15.92 -0.20 7.98
C PRO A 54 17.05 0.61 7.33
N LYS A 55 16.80 1.12 6.13
CA LYS A 55 17.73 1.99 5.40
C LYS A 55 17.56 3.47 5.76
N LEU A 56 16.37 3.83 6.24
CA LEU A 56 15.97 5.21 6.51
C LEU A 56 15.57 5.35 7.97
N CYS A 57 15.80 6.54 8.52
CA CYS A 57 15.23 6.92 9.80
C CYS A 57 13.70 7.06 9.67
N PRO A 58 12.94 7.01 10.79
CA PRO A 58 11.48 7.11 10.75
C PRO A 58 10.96 8.35 10.01
N SER A 59 11.61 9.51 10.16
CA SER A 59 11.20 10.74 9.49
C SER A 59 11.35 10.67 7.96
N CYS A 60 12.54 10.30 7.47
CA CYS A 60 12.77 10.14 6.03
C CYS A 60 11.88 9.04 5.45
N ARG A 61 11.72 7.91 6.15
CA ARG A 61 10.82 6.83 5.71
C ARG A 61 9.39 7.34 5.52
N ASN A 62 8.85 8.07 6.50
CA ASN A 62 7.49 8.60 6.43
C ASN A 62 7.35 9.63 5.29
N ALA A 63 8.37 10.45 5.04
CA ALA A 63 8.37 11.39 3.91
C ALA A 63 8.32 10.67 2.55
N HIS A 64 9.10 9.59 2.38
CA HIS A 64 9.06 8.76 1.18
C HIS A 64 7.71 8.03 1.01
N GLU A 65 7.14 7.53 2.11
CA GLU A 65 5.82 6.90 2.11
C GLU A 65 4.73 7.89 1.70
N ALA A 66 4.76 9.12 2.23
CA ALA A 66 3.84 10.18 1.83
C ALA A 66 3.98 10.53 0.34
N ALA A 67 5.21 10.75 -0.15
CA ALA A 67 5.46 11.04 -1.56
C ALA A 67 5.03 9.88 -2.48
N ARG A 68 5.15 8.63 -2.03
CA ARG A 68 4.64 7.46 -2.76
C ARG A 68 3.12 7.43 -2.77
N ALA A 69 2.48 7.72 -1.64
CA ALA A 69 1.02 7.78 -1.53
C ALA A 69 0.44 8.86 -2.45
N ASP A 70 1.06 10.04 -2.53
CA ASP A 70 0.59 11.11 -3.40
C ASP A 70 0.73 10.77 -4.89
N ARG A 71 1.85 10.14 -5.28
CA ARG A 71 1.99 9.60 -6.64
C ARG A 71 0.93 8.56 -6.96
N SER A 72 0.63 7.66 -6.01
CA SER A 72 -0.42 6.65 -6.18
C SER A 72 -1.80 7.29 -6.33
N ARG A 73 -2.13 8.31 -5.53
CA ARG A 73 -3.37 9.09 -5.63
C ARG A 73 -3.51 9.74 -7.01
N GLY A 74 -2.44 10.36 -7.50
CA GLY A 74 -2.42 10.96 -8.84
C GLY A 74 -2.67 9.95 -9.95
N SER A 75 -2.01 8.79 -9.91
CA SER A 75 -2.22 7.70 -10.88
C SER A 75 -3.64 7.14 -10.83
N MET A 76 -4.20 6.94 -9.63
CA MET A 76 -5.56 6.46 -9.46
C MET A 76 -6.61 7.47 -9.94
N ARG A 77 -6.36 8.78 -9.78
CA ARG A 77 -7.22 9.83 -10.33
C ARG A 77 -7.29 9.73 -11.86
N LYS A 78 -6.13 9.68 -12.53
CA LYS A 78 -6.04 9.52 -13.98
C LYS A 78 -6.74 8.24 -14.47
N LEU A 79 -6.58 7.14 -13.72
CA LEU A 79 -7.23 5.88 -14.05
C LEU A 79 -8.76 5.97 -13.94
N ARG A 80 -9.27 6.66 -12.92
CA ARG A 80 -10.71 6.91 -12.76
C ARG A 80 -11.25 7.79 -13.89
N GLU A 81 -10.55 8.87 -14.25
CA GLU A 81 -10.92 9.75 -15.38
C GLU A 81 -11.06 8.94 -16.68
N LYS A 82 -10.09 8.07 -17.00
CA LYS A 82 -10.16 7.20 -18.18
C LYS A 82 -11.34 6.23 -18.13
N ARG A 83 -11.61 5.63 -16.98
CA ARG A 83 -12.75 4.72 -16.81
C ARG A 83 -14.08 5.45 -16.96
N TYR A 84 -14.19 6.67 -16.43
CA TYR A 84 -15.39 7.48 -16.57
C TYR A 84 -15.60 7.92 -18.01
N ALA A 85 -14.56 8.38 -18.71
CA ALA A 85 -14.65 8.71 -20.13
C ALA A 85 -15.11 7.51 -20.97
N PHE A 86 -14.48 6.35 -20.80
CA PHE A 86 -14.88 5.12 -21.50
C PHE A 86 -16.33 4.74 -21.20
N ARG A 87 -16.72 4.78 -19.93
CA ARG A 87 -18.10 4.48 -19.51
C ARG A 87 -19.08 5.45 -20.16
N ASP A 88 -18.82 6.75 -20.07
CA ASP A 88 -19.68 7.79 -20.58
C ASP A 88 -19.82 7.70 -22.12
N GLU A 89 -18.75 7.30 -22.85
CA GLU A 89 -18.81 6.95 -24.28
C GLU A 89 -19.76 5.77 -24.56
N GLN A 90 -19.74 4.70 -23.74
CA GLN A 90 -20.65 3.57 -23.91
C GLN A 90 -22.11 3.98 -23.69
N TYR A 91 -22.38 4.78 -22.65
CA TYR A 91 -23.73 5.29 -22.37
C TYR A 91 -24.23 6.25 -23.45
N ALA A 92 -23.36 7.10 -24.00
CA ALA A 92 -23.68 7.99 -25.11
C ALA A 92 -24.12 7.21 -26.36
N LYS A 93 -23.48 6.07 -26.68
CA LYS A 93 -23.90 5.20 -27.79
C LYS A 93 -25.29 4.59 -27.60
N ILE A 94 -25.68 4.33 -26.35
CA ILE A 94 -26.99 3.78 -25.99
C ILE A 94 -28.04 4.90 -25.86
N GLY A 95 -27.65 6.18 -25.94
CA GLY A 95 -28.54 7.33 -25.81
C GLY A 95 -29.02 7.57 -24.36
N VAL A 96 -28.34 6.98 -23.38
CA VAL A 96 -28.72 7.02 -21.97
C VAL A 96 -27.70 7.83 -21.18
N THR A 97 -28.12 8.58 -20.17
CA THR A 97 -27.17 9.32 -19.30
C THR A 97 -26.45 8.35 -18.35
N PRO A 98 -25.13 8.45 -18.14
CA PRO A 98 -24.44 7.54 -17.21
C PRO A 98 -24.81 7.80 -15.73
N PRO A 99 -24.93 6.74 -14.89
CA PRO A 99 -25.23 6.90 -13.47
C PRO A 99 -24.06 7.54 -12.68
N ARG A 100 -24.37 8.55 -11.86
CA ARG A 100 -23.42 9.29 -10.99
C ARG A 100 -23.56 8.91 -9.51
N GLN A 101 -22.53 8.31 -8.93
CA GLN A 101 -22.55 7.88 -7.52
C GLN A 101 -22.95 9.04 -6.57
N GLY A 102 -23.91 8.81 -5.67
CA GLY A 102 -24.40 9.80 -4.70
C GLY A 102 -25.53 10.71 -5.20
N VAL A 103 -25.95 10.59 -6.46
CA VAL A 103 -27.14 11.29 -6.98
C VAL A 103 -28.32 10.31 -6.91
N PRO A 104 -29.43 10.64 -6.23
CA PRO A 104 -30.63 9.81 -6.24
C PRO A 104 -31.16 9.67 -7.67
N PRO A 105 -31.62 8.48 -8.08
CA PRO A 105 -32.23 8.31 -9.39
C PRO A 105 -33.51 9.14 -9.50
N LYS A 106 -33.62 9.97 -10.54
CA LYS A 106 -34.80 10.78 -10.86
C LYS A 106 -35.29 10.45 -12.25
N GLY A 107 -36.55 10.00 -12.33
CA GLY A 107 -37.26 9.89 -13.61
C GLY A 107 -37.30 11.24 -14.32
N SER A 108 -36.82 11.27 -15.57
CA SER A 108 -36.78 12.36 -16.57
C SER A 108 -35.52 13.23 -16.72
N GLN A 109 -34.65 13.46 -15.71
CA GLN A 109 -33.47 14.35 -15.88
C GLN A 109 -32.21 13.97 -15.04
N GLY A 110 -32.10 12.76 -14.48
CA GLY A 110 -30.89 12.37 -13.75
C GLY A 110 -30.85 10.93 -13.28
N GLN A 111 -29.76 10.24 -13.63
CA GLN A 111 -29.52 8.78 -13.58
C GLN A 111 -30.65 7.91 -14.16
N PRO A 112 -30.36 7.06 -15.16
CA PRO A 112 -31.31 6.07 -15.64
C PRO A 112 -31.66 5.15 -14.48
N LEU A 113 -32.96 5.00 -14.22
CA LEU A 113 -33.43 3.83 -13.53
C LEU A 113 -33.04 2.66 -14.44
N LEU A 114 -32.12 1.80 -13.98
CA LEU A 114 -32.11 0.42 -14.45
C LEU A 114 -33.42 -0.17 -13.92
N THR A 115 -34.54 0.16 -14.57
CA THR A 115 -35.68 -0.75 -14.53
C THR A 115 -35.17 -1.99 -15.22
N ASP A 116 -35.16 -3.09 -14.47
CA ASP A 116 -35.00 -4.42 -15.03
C ASP A 116 -35.79 -4.45 -16.32
N ARG A 117 -35.10 -4.63 -17.45
CA ARG A 117 -35.80 -4.81 -18.72
C ARG A 117 -36.78 -5.93 -18.47
N ASP A 118 -38.04 -5.59 -18.68
CA ASP A 118 -39.14 -6.50 -18.95
C ASP A 118 -38.57 -7.71 -19.69
N VAL A 119 -38.32 -8.80 -18.94
CA VAL A 119 -38.32 -10.12 -19.53
C VAL A 119 -39.80 -10.31 -19.77
N ASP A 120 -40.22 -10.00 -20.99
CA ASP A 120 -41.56 -10.28 -21.48
C ASP A 120 -41.81 -11.78 -21.29
N ASP A 121 -42.36 -12.14 -20.14
CA ASP A 121 -43.15 -13.35 -19.95
C ASP A 121 -44.42 -13.18 -20.78
N GLU A 122 -44.35 -13.35 -22.11
CA GLU A 122 -45.44 -13.92 -22.93
C GLU A 122 -45.12 -14.00 -24.46
N LEU A 123 -45.52 -15.15 -25.04
CA LEU A 123 -45.66 -15.51 -26.47
C LEU A 123 -44.40 -15.89 -27.29
N TRP A 124 -43.95 -17.15 -27.18
CA TRP A 124 -44.35 -18.30 -28.03
C TRP A 124 -43.64 -19.58 -27.58
#